data_AF-A0A255TT83-F1
#
_entry.id   AF-A0A255TT83-F1
#
_cell.length_a   1.000
_cell.length_b   1.000
_cell.length_c   1.000
_cell.angle_alpha   90.00
_cell.angle_beta   90.00
_cell.angle_gamma   90.00
#
_symmetry.space_group_name_H-M   'P 1'
#
loop_
_entity.id
_entity.type
_entity.pdbx_description
1 polymer ?
#
loop_
_entity_poly.entity_id
_entity_poly.type
_entity_poly.pdbx_seq_one_letter_code
_entity_poly.pdbx_strand_id
1 'polypeptide(L)'
;MLASCHHKQSNANPENDSIVNIIEMGIADTTTIGDDDERIVHAKMGYYDFDQIENLVSFFDSILAKHPIPIWLPEEDTTNQRVKSCVARIEAYRKGKAQFFPDTLVSECLRSISFNTAIVNNHGPEYTDMVYGECLMMCAAFYSPDITCMVEMQTPDHCAGIFNYGTSYNRQPWWSYLFLKRKKGYEAICLGDFVAVRSIFQLEDAQKRKYYLCSDNNTSLEFNQWLYWVKGEDDIRRVAECHKAPMEGDGESYYFDKNRLIWKYAKWDETKQQLISTSDKPVMTLRLDGERSGFE
;
A
#
# COMPACT_ATOMS: atom_id res chain seq x y z
N MET A 1 12.08 -12.40 27.70
CA MET A 1 10.70 -12.50 27.18
C MET A 1 10.82 -12.54 25.67
N LEU A 2 10.39 -13.65 25.07
CA LEU A 2 10.62 -13.98 23.66
C LEU A 2 9.70 -13.11 22.80
N ALA A 3 10.29 -12.25 21.97
CA ALA A 3 9.57 -11.52 20.94
C ALA A 3 9.08 -12.53 19.89
N SER A 4 7.76 -12.67 19.79
CA SER A 4 7.13 -13.43 18.72
C SER A 4 7.43 -12.71 17.41
N CYS A 5 8.22 -13.36 16.55
CA CYS A 5 8.41 -12.91 15.19
C CYS A 5 7.14 -13.24 14.42
N HIS A 6 6.31 -12.24 14.12
CA HIS A 6 5.21 -12.43 13.18
C HIS A 6 5.79 -12.88 11.84
N HIS A 7 5.55 -14.14 11.49
CA HIS A 7 5.88 -14.68 10.19
C HIS A 7 5.04 -13.94 9.15
N LYS A 8 5.61 -12.94 8.46
CA LYS A 8 5.06 -12.39 7.22
C LYS A 8 5.10 -13.48 6.14
N GLN A 9 4.10 -14.35 6.13
CA GLN A 9 3.88 -15.27 5.03
C GLN A 9 3.33 -14.48 3.84
N SER A 10 4.21 -14.11 2.92
CA SER A 10 3.84 -13.68 1.57
C SER A 10 3.28 -14.90 0.82
N ASN A 11 1.96 -15.11 0.87
CA ASN A 11 1.26 -15.93 -0.12
C ASN A 11 1.17 -15.17 -1.44
N ALA A 12 2.27 -15.11 -2.20
CA ALA A 12 2.28 -14.61 -3.56
C ALA A 12 2.19 -15.80 -4.53
N ASN A 13 0.98 -16.06 -5.03
CA ASN A 13 0.81 -16.83 -6.25
C ASN A 13 1.42 -16.03 -7.42
N PRO A 14 2.33 -16.60 -8.23
CA PRO A 14 2.96 -15.90 -9.36
C PRO A 14 2.06 -15.88 -10.61
N GLU A 15 0.74 -15.77 -10.45
CA GLU A 15 -0.20 -15.91 -11.55
C GLU A 15 -0.75 -14.57 -12.04
N ASN A 16 -0.15 -14.13 -13.15
CA ASN A 16 -0.66 -13.20 -14.17
C ASN A 16 -1.31 -11.87 -13.73
N ASP A 17 -0.57 -10.79 -14.01
CA ASP A 17 -0.95 -9.37 -14.19
C ASP A 17 -2.11 -9.11 -15.19
N SER A 18 -2.96 -10.10 -15.46
CA SER A 18 -4.18 -9.92 -16.23
C SER A 18 -5.23 -9.23 -15.37
N ILE A 19 -5.82 -8.16 -15.90
CA ILE A 19 -7.01 -7.54 -15.31
C ILE A 19 -8.05 -8.61 -14.98
N VAL A 20 -8.46 -8.68 -13.71
CA VAL A 20 -9.38 -9.72 -13.24
C VAL A 20 -10.81 -9.20 -13.37
N ASN A 21 -11.69 -10.01 -13.96
CA ASN A 21 -13.11 -9.68 -13.99
C ASN A 21 -13.64 -9.66 -12.56
N ILE A 22 -14.22 -8.54 -12.14
CA ILE A 22 -14.89 -8.44 -10.86
C ILE A 22 -16.33 -8.98 -11.00
N ILE A 23 -16.50 -10.27 -10.74
CA ILE A 23 -17.82 -10.91 -10.74
C ILE A 23 -18.13 -11.20 -9.28
N GLU A 24 -18.74 -10.22 -8.61
CA GLU A 24 -19.15 -10.25 -7.20
C GLU A 24 -18.04 -10.60 -6.20
N MET A 25 -17.58 -9.63 -5.42
CA MET A 25 -16.78 -9.96 -4.23
C MET A 25 -17.69 -10.66 -3.21
N GLY A 26 -17.64 -11.99 -3.20
CA GLY A 26 -18.28 -12.78 -2.17
C GLY A 26 -17.53 -12.62 -0.85
N ILE A 27 -18.18 -12.98 0.27
CA ILE A 27 -17.51 -13.16 1.58
C ILE A 27 -16.31 -14.13 1.45
N ALA A 28 -16.33 -15.01 0.43
CA ALA A 28 -15.26 -15.95 0.09
C ALA A 28 -14.01 -15.31 -0.56
N ASP A 29 -14.09 -14.07 -1.05
CA ASP A 29 -12.94 -13.35 -1.62
C ASP A 29 -12.26 -12.44 -0.60
N THR A 30 -12.27 -12.88 0.66
CA THR A 30 -11.59 -12.20 1.76
C THR A 30 -10.45 -13.06 2.28
N THR A 31 -9.37 -12.41 2.69
CA THR A 31 -8.27 -13.07 3.41
C THR A 31 -8.37 -12.66 4.86
N THR A 32 -8.43 -13.63 5.77
CA THR A 32 -8.33 -13.36 7.21
C THR A 32 -6.89 -13.60 7.65
N ILE A 33 -6.27 -12.60 8.28
CA ILE A 33 -4.94 -12.70 8.88
C ILE A 33 -5.09 -12.42 10.37
N GLY A 34 -4.48 -13.26 11.21
CA GLY A 34 -4.62 -13.17 12.66
C GLY A 34 -4.13 -14.39 13.44
N ASP A 35 -3.64 -14.17 14.65
CA ASP A 35 -3.51 -15.18 15.71
C ASP A 35 -4.85 -15.26 16.48
N ASP A 36 -5.02 -16.23 17.40
CA ASP A 36 -6.30 -16.52 18.07
C ASP A 36 -7.01 -15.31 18.74
N ASP A 37 -6.29 -14.21 19.01
CA ASP A 37 -6.76 -13.00 19.72
C ASP A 37 -6.89 -11.72 18.84
N GLU A 38 -6.47 -11.71 17.56
CA GLU A 38 -6.62 -10.54 16.68
C GLU A 38 -6.96 -10.96 15.26
N ARG A 39 -8.09 -10.51 14.72
CA ARG A 39 -8.55 -10.88 13.38
C ARG A 39 -8.69 -9.69 12.46
N ILE A 40 -7.89 -9.65 11.40
CA ILE A 40 -8.00 -8.64 10.32
C ILE A 40 -8.57 -9.32 9.08
N VAL A 41 -9.61 -8.72 8.49
CA VAL A 41 -10.24 -9.20 7.26
C VAL A 41 -9.93 -8.25 6.12
N HIS A 42 -9.23 -8.75 5.11
CA HIS A 42 -8.86 -8.04 3.89
C HIS A 42 -9.74 -8.47 2.72
N ALA A 43 -9.99 -7.54 1.80
CA ALA A 43 -10.35 -7.84 0.43
C ALA A 43 -9.21 -8.61 -0.26
N LYS A 44 -9.55 -9.48 -1.20
CA LYS A 44 -8.57 -9.98 -2.15
C LYS A 44 -8.11 -8.83 -3.06
N MET A 45 -6.93 -8.29 -2.77
CA MET A 45 -6.34 -7.21 -3.56
C MET A 45 -5.98 -7.68 -4.98
N GLY A 46 -6.16 -6.80 -5.96
CA GLY A 46 -5.80 -7.07 -7.35
C GLY A 46 -6.20 -5.94 -8.30
N TYR A 47 -5.74 -6.05 -9.55
CA TYR A 47 -6.15 -5.14 -10.62
C TYR A 47 -7.45 -5.61 -11.27
N TYR A 48 -8.59 -5.10 -10.78
CA TYR A 48 -9.92 -5.49 -11.24
C TYR A 48 -10.49 -4.56 -12.32
N ASP A 49 -11.20 -5.14 -13.30
CA ASP A 49 -11.96 -4.35 -14.29
C ASP A 49 -13.29 -3.86 -13.71
N PHE A 50 -13.28 -2.67 -13.10
CA PHE A 50 -14.49 -2.06 -12.58
C PHE A 50 -15.48 -1.62 -13.68
N ASP A 51 -15.12 -1.63 -14.97
CA ASP A 51 -16.08 -1.33 -16.04
C ASP A 51 -17.15 -2.42 -16.16
N GLN A 52 -16.88 -3.65 -15.71
CA GLN A 52 -17.84 -4.76 -15.73
C GLN A 52 -19.00 -4.56 -14.76
N ILE A 53 -18.85 -3.70 -13.74
CA ILE A 53 -19.91 -3.41 -12.78
C ILE A 53 -20.90 -2.44 -13.39
N GLU A 54 -22.15 -2.83 -13.61
CA GLU A 54 -23.16 -1.95 -14.23
C GLU A 54 -23.46 -0.67 -13.42
N ASN A 55 -23.45 -0.80 -12.08
CA ASN A 55 -23.75 0.27 -11.14
C ASN A 55 -22.85 0.18 -9.92
N LEU A 56 -21.87 1.10 -9.80
CA LEU A 56 -20.95 1.12 -8.66
C LEU A 56 -21.69 1.36 -7.33
N VAL A 57 -22.74 2.17 -7.30
CA VAL A 57 -23.48 2.45 -6.06
C VAL A 57 -24.11 1.17 -5.50
N SER A 58 -24.82 0.42 -6.34
CA SER A 58 -25.44 -0.85 -5.93
C SER A 58 -24.39 -1.90 -5.54
N PHE A 59 -23.26 -1.95 -6.25
CA PHE A 59 -22.15 -2.81 -5.91
C PHE A 59 -21.57 -2.49 -4.52
N PHE A 60 -21.27 -1.22 -4.24
CA PHE A 60 -20.73 -0.80 -2.94
C PHE A 60 -21.76 -0.90 -1.80
N ASP A 61 -23.05 -0.69 -2.06
CA ASP A 61 -24.10 -0.97 -1.07
C ASP A 61 -24.13 -2.46 -0.68
N SER A 62 -23.88 -3.36 -1.64
CA SER A 62 -23.80 -4.81 -1.37
C SER A 62 -22.58 -5.20 -0.53
N ILE A 63 -21.44 -4.52 -0.73
CA ILE A 63 -20.26 -4.69 0.12
C ILE A 63 -20.57 -4.17 1.52
N LEU A 64 -21.12 -2.94 1.63
CA LEU A 64 -21.44 -2.31 2.91
C LEU A 64 -22.38 -3.16 3.78
N ALA A 65 -23.31 -3.88 3.16
CA ALA A 65 -24.25 -4.76 3.86
C ALA A 65 -23.58 -5.98 4.52
N LYS A 66 -22.40 -6.39 4.03
CA LYS A 66 -21.66 -7.57 4.52
C LYS A 66 -20.40 -7.18 5.31
N HIS A 67 -19.73 -6.13 4.85
CA HIS A 67 -18.49 -5.57 5.38
C HIS A 67 -18.74 -4.09 5.68
N PRO A 68 -19.34 -3.77 6.84
CA PRO A 68 -19.59 -2.39 7.24
C PRO A 68 -18.26 -1.66 7.38
N ILE A 69 -18.24 -0.36 7.05
CA ILE A 69 -17.09 0.48 7.39
C ILE A 69 -16.94 0.47 8.92
N PRO A 70 -15.77 0.14 9.48
CA PRO A 70 -15.53 0.28 10.91
C PRO A 70 -15.72 1.76 11.28
N ILE A 71 -16.51 2.06 12.30
CA ILE A 71 -16.72 3.43 12.79
C ILE A 71 -16.64 3.40 14.32
N TRP A 72 -15.73 4.19 14.89
CA TRP A 72 -15.52 4.22 16.35
C TRP A 72 -16.65 4.94 17.09
N LEU A 73 -17.07 6.11 16.60
CA LEU A 73 -18.13 6.94 17.20
C LEU A 73 -19.21 7.27 16.16
N PRO A 74 -20.15 6.36 15.89
CA PRO A 74 -21.09 6.47 14.78
C PRO A 74 -22.09 7.62 14.88
N GLU A 75 -22.32 8.16 16.08
CA GLU A 75 -23.26 9.27 16.29
C GLU A 75 -22.72 10.61 15.76
N GLU A 76 -21.40 10.76 15.60
CA GLU A 76 -20.74 11.98 15.14
C GLU A 76 -20.11 11.84 13.75
N ASP A 77 -20.12 10.63 13.19
CA ASP A 77 -19.36 10.28 12.00
C ASP A 77 -20.23 10.34 10.72
N THR A 78 -19.75 11.11 9.73
CA THR A 78 -20.41 11.28 8.41
C THR A 78 -19.74 10.48 7.29
N THR A 79 -18.78 9.60 7.62
CA THR A 79 -17.98 8.79 6.69
C THR A 79 -18.88 7.99 5.76
N ASN A 80 -19.88 7.28 6.28
CA ASN A 80 -20.82 6.51 5.46
C ASN A 80 -21.52 7.38 4.39
N GLN A 81 -21.97 8.58 4.75
CA GLN A 81 -22.64 9.49 3.81
C GLN A 81 -21.66 10.06 2.78
N ARG A 82 -20.47 10.48 3.22
CA ARG A 82 -19.40 11.01 2.35
C ARG A 82 -18.93 9.96 1.36
N VAL A 83 -18.76 8.73 1.81
CA VAL A 83 -18.33 7.59 0.99
C VAL A 83 -19.39 7.24 -0.06
N LYS A 84 -20.67 7.20 0.30
CA LYS A 84 -21.75 7.02 -0.69
C LYS A 84 -21.75 8.13 -1.75
N SER A 85 -21.53 9.38 -1.34
CA SER A 85 -21.36 10.50 -2.25
C SER A 85 -20.13 10.33 -3.15
N CYS A 86 -19.02 9.84 -2.60
CA CYS A 86 -17.78 9.56 -3.32
C CYS A 86 -18.00 8.53 -4.44
N VAL A 87 -18.58 7.37 -4.10
CA VAL A 87 -18.90 6.32 -5.07
C VAL A 87 -19.82 6.85 -6.19
N ALA A 88 -20.85 7.61 -5.84
CA ALA A 88 -21.75 8.22 -6.82
C ALA A 88 -21.04 9.23 -7.74
N ARG A 89 -20.04 9.96 -7.24
CA ARG A 89 -19.25 10.91 -8.03
C ARG A 89 -18.25 10.19 -8.95
N ILE A 90 -17.61 9.11 -8.49
CA ILE A 90 -16.78 8.25 -9.34
C ILE A 90 -17.63 7.66 -10.47
N GLU A 91 -18.82 7.16 -10.15
CA GLU A 91 -19.78 6.63 -11.13
C GLU A 91 -20.20 7.69 -12.16
N ALA A 92 -20.49 8.92 -11.71
CA ALA A 92 -20.82 10.03 -12.60
C ALA A 92 -19.65 10.38 -13.54
N TYR A 93 -18.42 10.39 -13.04
CA TYR A 93 -17.21 10.59 -13.85
C TYR A 93 -17.02 9.47 -14.87
N ARG A 94 -17.06 8.21 -14.42
CA ARG A 94 -16.99 7.01 -15.28
C ARG A 94 -18.00 7.04 -16.42
N LYS A 95 -19.25 7.46 -16.14
CA LYS A 95 -20.34 7.54 -17.13
C LYS A 95 -20.29 8.82 -17.99
N GLY A 96 -19.25 9.64 -17.87
CA GLY A 96 -19.09 10.89 -18.61
C GLY A 96 -20.07 12.01 -18.22
N LYS A 97 -20.76 11.86 -17.07
CA LYS A 97 -21.69 12.87 -16.52
C LYS A 97 -20.97 13.94 -15.70
N ALA A 98 -19.74 13.67 -15.26
CA ALA A 98 -18.86 14.63 -14.62
C ALA A 98 -17.55 14.71 -15.39
N GLN A 99 -17.05 15.94 -15.61
CA GLN A 99 -15.81 16.17 -16.36
C GLN A 99 -14.55 15.80 -15.56
N PHE A 100 -14.58 16.00 -14.24
CA PHE A 100 -13.42 15.84 -13.37
C PHE A 100 -13.62 14.67 -12.42
N PHE A 101 -12.53 13.94 -12.17
CA PHE A 101 -12.48 12.92 -11.15
C PHE A 101 -12.59 13.57 -9.75
N PRO A 102 -13.31 12.98 -8.78
CA PRO A 102 -13.59 13.61 -7.50
C PRO A 102 -12.41 13.50 -6.50
N ASP A 103 -11.23 14.00 -6.88
CA ASP A 103 -9.95 13.85 -6.15
C ASP A 103 -10.05 14.17 -4.66
N THR A 104 -10.57 15.36 -4.31
CA THR A 104 -10.68 15.79 -2.91
C THR A 104 -11.56 14.85 -2.10
N LEU A 105 -12.68 14.42 -2.67
CA LEU A 105 -13.64 13.56 -1.98
C LEU A 105 -13.09 12.13 -1.81
N VAL A 106 -12.36 11.63 -2.80
CA VAL A 106 -11.63 10.36 -2.70
C VAL A 106 -10.60 10.42 -1.57
N SER A 107 -9.76 11.46 -1.56
CA SER A 107 -8.72 11.66 -0.54
C SER A 107 -9.31 11.72 0.87
N GLU A 108 -10.38 12.49 1.06
CA GLU A 108 -11.08 12.60 2.33
C GLU A 108 -11.69 11.27 2.77
N CYS A 109 -12.34 10.55 1.86
CA CYS A 109 -12.97 9.26 2.17
C CYS A 109 -11.92 8.21 2.56
N LEU A 110 -10.85 8.06 1.79
CA LEU A 110 -9.79 7.10 2.11
C LEU A 110 -9.15 7.42 3.46
N ARG A 111 -8.85 8.69 3.75
CA ARG A 111 -8.30 9.10 5.06
C ARG A 111 -9.26 8.86 6.23
N SER A 112 -10.56 9.08 6.02
CA SER A 112 -11.59 8.91 7.07
C SER A 112 -11.86 7.44 7.39
N ILE A 113 -12.00 6.60 6.36
CA ILE A 113 -12.11 5.15 6.54
C ILE A 113 -10.83 4.64 7.21
N SER A 114 -9.67 5.07 6.71
CA SER A 114 -8.37 4.66 7.23
C SER A 114 -8.15 5.01 8.70
N PHE A 115 -8.55 6.22 9.10
CA PHE A 115 -8.56 6.65 10.50
C PHE A 115 -9.44 5.71 11.34
N ASN A 116 -10.69 5.51 10.91
CA ASN A 116 -11.66 4.73 11.66
C ASN A 116 -11.28 3.24 11.77
N THR A 117 -10.73 2.65 10.71
CA THR A 117 -10.19 1.29 10.75
C THR A 117 -9.07 1.19 11.79
N ALA A 118 -8.09 2.10 11.78
CA ALA A 118 -6.96 2.04 12.70
C ALA A 118 -7.38 2.25 14.16
N ILE A 119 -8.26 3.21 14.46
CA ILE A 119 -8.75 3.42 15.82
C ILE A 119 -9.58 2.24 16.34
N VAL A 120 -10.43 1.63 15.49
CA VAL A 120 -11.18 0.42 15.86
C VAL A 120 -10.22 -0.74 16.10
N ASN A 121 -9.17 -0.89 15.29
CA ASN A 121 -8.19 -1.95 15.54
C ASN A 121 -7.38 -1.73 16.84
N ASN A 122 -7.14 -0.47 17.24
CA ASN A 122 -6.43 -0.16 18.49
C ASN A 122 -7.29 -0.32 19.75
N HIS A 123 -8.57 0.07 19.70
CA HIS A 123 -9.41 0.24 20.90
C HIS A 123 -10.70 -0.57 20.87
N GLY A 124 -11.05 -1.08 19.70
CA GLY A 124 -12.28 -1.82 19.45
C GLY A 124 -12.13 -3.30 19.74
N PRO A 125 -13.09 -4.10 19.26
CA PRO A 125 -13.02 -5.55 19.41
C PRO A 125 -11.79 -6.11 18.67
N GLU A 126 -11.43 -7.34 18.98
CA GLU A 126 -10.38 -8.18 18.34
C GLU A 126 -10.68 -8.51 16.86
N TYR A 127 -11.46 -7.67 16.16
CA TYR A 127 -11.89 -7.84 14.79
C TYR A 127 -11.84 -6.50 14.03
N THR A 128 -11.08 -6.46 12.95
CA THR A 128 -10.97 -5.30 12.06
C THR A 128 -11.30 -5.70 10.62
N ASP A 129 -12.32 -5.08 10.04
CA ASP A 129 -12.75 -5.31 8.66
C ASP A 129 -12.25 -4.18 7.75
N MET A 130 -11.37 -4.51 6.80
CA MET A 130 -10.77 -3.57 5.86
C MET A 130 -11.43 -3.61 4.48
N VAL A 131 -12.29 -4.60 4.23
CA VAL A 131 -12.75 -4.98 2.89
C VAL A 131 -13.36 -3.79 2.17
N TYR A 132 -14.24 -3.02 2.83
CA TYR A 132 -14.87 -1.86 2.20
C TYR A 132 -13.83 -0.80 1.77
N GLY A 133 -12.89 -0.48 2.66
CA GLY A 133 -11.85 0.52 2.42
C GLY A 133 -10.95 0.13 1.25
N GLU A 134 -10.53 -1.13 1.21
CA GLU A 134 -9.71 -1.69 0.14
C GLU A 134 -10.45 -1.75 -1.19
N CYS A 135 -11.72 -2.14 -1.21
CA CYS A 135 -12.56 -2.10 -2.41
C CYS A 135 -12.69 -0.68 -2.97
N LEU A 136 -12.94 0.30 -2.10
CA LEU A 136 -13.04 1.71 -2.51
C LEU A 136 -11.71 2.20 -3.07
N MET A 137 -10.60 1.82 -2.42
CA MET A 137 -9.25 2.16 -2.86
C MET A 137 -8.95 1.59 -4.26
N MET A 138 -9.20 0.30 -4.50
CA MET A 138 -9.02 -0.33 -5.81
C MET A 138 -9.88 0.32 -6.89
N CYS A 139 -11.15 0.61 -6.58
CA CYS A 139 -12.07 1.29 -7.51
C CYS A 139 -11.59 2.71 -7.85
N ALA A 140 -11.23 3.50 -6.84
CA ALA A 140 -10.72 4.84 -7.04
C ALA A 140 -9.42 4.83 -7.86
N ALA A 141 -8.50 3.91 -7.55
CA ALA A 141 -7.25 3.72 -8.27
C ALA A 141 -7.48 3.42 -9.77
N PHE A 142 -8.41 2.52 -10.08
CA PHE A 142 -8.73 2.11 -11.44
C PHE A 142 -9.25 3.27 -12.32
N TYR A 143 -10.01 4.20 -11.74
CA TYR A 143 -10.56 5.35 -12.47
C TYR A 143 -9.71 6.62 -12.37
N SER A 144 -8.72 6.66 -11.47
CA SER A 144 -7.97 7.88 -11.22
C SER A 144 -7.05 8.24 -12.39
N PRO A 145 -7.08 9.49 -12.89
CA PRO A 145 -6.14 9.95 -13.90
C PRO A 145 -4.72 10.09 -13.33
N ASP A 146 -4.59 10.45 -12.05
CA ASP A 146 -3.35 10.72 -11.33
C ASP A 146 -3.42 10.18 -9.89
N ILE A 147 -2.31 9.75 -9.30
CA ILE A 147 -2.28 9.15 -7.95
C ILE A 147 -2.24 10.16 -6.80
N THR A 148 -1.95 11.43 -7.06
CA THR A 148 -1.63 12.42 -6.02
C THR A 148 -2.75 12.58 -4.98
N CYS A 149 -4.01 12.32 -5.34
CA CYS A 149 -5.13 12.40 -4.39
C CYS A 149 -5.20 11.22 -3.41
N MET A 150 -4.54 10.09 -3.70
CA MET A 150 -4.60 8.86 -2.92
C MET A 150 -3.32 8.56 -2.12
N VAL A 151 -2.19 9.16 -2.48
CA VAL A 151 -0.87 8.78 -1.95
C VAL A 151 -0.23 9.89 -1.13
N GLU A 152 0.68 9.51 -0.23
CA GLU A 152 1.47 10.43 0.61
C GLU A 152 2.89 10.61 0.07
N MET A 153 3.38 9.61 -0.67
CA MET A 153 4.68 9.59 -1.32
C MET A 153 4.53 9.02 -2.72
N GLN A 154 5.26 9.57 -3.69
CA GLN A 154 5.20 9.08 -5.06
C GLN A 154 6.52 9.24 -5.80
N THR A 155 6.66 8.48 -6.88
CA THR A 155 7.79 8.60 -7.80
C THR A 155 7.67 9.89 -8.62
N PRO A 156 8.79 10.46 -9.09
CA PRO A 156 8.80 11.69 -9.88
C PRO A 156 7.97 11.61 -11.17
N ASP A 157 7.74 10.41 -11.71
CA ASP A 157 6.95 10.19 -12.91
C ASP A 157 5.45 9.93 -12.64
N HIS A 158 5.00 10.06 -11.38
CA HIS A 158 3.60 9.84 -10.97
C HIS A 158 3.07 8.44 -11.34
N CYS A 159 3.97 7.48 -11.57
CA CYS A 159 3.62 6.13 -11.98
C CYS A 159 3.62 5.13 -10.82
N ALA A 160 4.16 5.50 -9.66
CA ALA A 160 4.03 4.71 -8.45
C ALA A 160 3.91 5.58 -7.21
N GLY A 161 3.16 5.13 -6.22
CA GLY A 161 3.02 5.86 -4.95
C GLY A 161 2.56 4.99 -3.79
N ILE A 162 2.69 5.53 -2.60
CA ILE A 162 2.45 4.83 -1.34
C ILE A 162 1.34 5.54 -0.57
N PHE A 163 0.38 4.75 -0.11
CA PHE A 163 -0.57 5.17 0.92
C PHE A 163 -0.35 4.33 2.17
N ASN A 164 0.03 5.02 3.25
CA ASN A 164 0.22 4.44 4.57
C ASN A 164 -1.12 4.50 5.31
N TYR A 165 -1.85 3.37 5.27
CA TYR A 165 -3.19 3.27 5.81
C TYR A 165 -3.13 3.16 7.34
N GLY A 166 -3.86 4.05 8.01
CA GLY A 166 -3.97 4.19 9.46
C GLY A 166 -3.16 5.35 10.01
N THR A 167 -2.26 5.94 9.22
CA THR A 167 -1.35 7.00 9.68
C THR A 167 -2.06 8.28 10.13
N SER A 168 -3.28 8.52 9.64
CA SER A 168 -4.12 9.63 10.10
C SER A 168 -4.53 9.54 11.58
N TYR A 169 -4.49 8.34 12.18
CA TYR A 169 -4.86 8.12 13.58
C TYR A 169 -3.73 8.44 14.56
N ASN A 170 -2.58 7.76 14.48
CA ASN A 170 -1.49 7.91 15.46
C ASN A 170 -0.09 8.07 14.83
N ARG A 171 -0.03 8.42 13.53
CA ARG A 171 1.21 8.53 12.74
C ARG A 171 2.02 7.24 12.60
N GLN A 172 1.51 6.11 13.09
CA GLN A 172 2.06 4.79 12.78
C GLN A 172 1.10 4.15 11.77
N PRO A 173 1.51 3.89 10.52
CA PRO A 173 0.71 3.07 9.63
C PRO A 173 0.64 1.64 10.14
N TRP A 174 -0.53 1.06 9.95
CA TRP A 174 -0.81 -0.32 10.29
C TRP A 174 -0.77 -1.17 9.02
N TRP A 175 -0.97 -0.55 7.85
CA TRP A 175 -0.88 -1.19 6.55
C TRP A 175 -0.29 -0.22 5.53
N SER A 176 0.40 -0.75 4.53
CA SER A 176 0.95 0.06 3.44
C SER A 176 0.44 -0.45 2.10
N TYR A 177 -0.03 0.45 1.26
CA TYR A 177 -0.50 0.15 -0.09
C TYR A 177 0.37 0.84 -1.12
N LEU A 178 0.84 0.07 -2.09
CA LEU A 178 1.54 0.53 -3.27
C LEU A 178 0.54 0.68 -4.41
N PHE A 179 0.56 1.84 -5.07
CA PHE A 179 -0.15 2.09 -6.31
C PHE A 179 0.83 2.03 -7.46
N LEU A 180 0.50 1.28 -8.50
CA LEU A 180 1.30 1.16 -9.73
C LEU A 180 0.46 1.54 -10.92
N LYS A 181 0.99 2.41 -11.79
CA LYS A 181 0.32 2.82 -13.02
C LYS A 181 0.10 1.61 -13.91
N ARG A 182 -1.13 1.46 -14.39
CA ARG A 182 -1.51 0.51 -15.43
C ARG A 182 -2.04 1.27 -16.64
N LYS A 183 -2.31 0.59 -17.76
CA LYS A 183 -2.92 1.23 -18.94
C LYS A 183 -4.20 2.00 -18.60
N LYS A 184 -5.00 1.49 -17.67
CA LYS A 184 -6.15 2.20 -17.11
C LYS A 184 -5.97 2.42 -15.60
N GLY A 185 -5.83 3.68 -15.22
CA GLY A 185 -5.66 4.08 -13.83
C GLY A 185 -4.45 3.43 -13.17
N TYR A 186 -4.66 2.86 -12.00
CA TYR A 186 -3.64 2.29 -11.14
C TYR A 186 -4.14 0.99 -10.51
N GLU A 187 -3.20 0.08 -10.28
CA GLU A 187 -3.39 -1.10 -9.43
C GLU A 187 -2.98 -0.75 -8.00
N ALA A 188 -3.75 -1.19 -7.01
CA ALA A 188 -3.39 -1.10 -5.60
C ALA A 188 -2.94 -2.47 -5.08
N ILE A 189 -1.78 -2.51 -4.42
CA ILE A 189 -1.13 -3.71 -3.88
C ILE A 189 -0.93 -3.50 -2.38
N CYS A 190 -1.42 -4.41 -1.55
CA CYS A 190 -1.08 -4.43 -0.13
C CYS A 190 0.36 -4.96 0.04
N LEU A 191 1.22 -4.18 0.71
CA LEU A 191 2.60 -4.57 1.02
C LEU A 191 2.71 -5.35 2.34
N GLY A 192 1.60 -5.50 3.07
CA GLY A 192 1.47 -6.32 4.26
C GLY A 192 1.03 -5.53 5.49
N ASP A 193 0.74 -6.29 6.54
CA ASP A 193 0.29 -5.78 7.83
C ASP A 193 1.49 -5.36 8.69
N PHE A 194 1.25 -4.36 9.53
CA PHE A 194 2.23 -3.70 10.37
C PHE A 194 3.47 -3.27 9.57
N VAL A 195 3.22 -2.69 8.39
CA VAL A 195 4.24 -2.14 7.49
C VAL A 195 4.08 -0.63 7.38
N ALA A 196 5.20 0.07 7.49
CA ALA A 196 5.30 1.51 7.33
C ALA A 196 6.27 1.88 6.20
N VAL A 197 5.84 1.85 4.94
CA VAL A 197 6.75 2.27 3.87
C VAL A 197 7.08 3.75 4.02
N ARG A 198 8.37 4.08 4.13
CA ARG A 198 8.84 5.45 4.39
C ARG A 198 9.46 6.11 3.18
N SER A 199 9.74 5.35 2.14
CA SER A 199 10.34 5.85 0.91
C SER A 199 9.98 4.98 -0.28
N ILE A 200 9.80 5.64 -1.43
CA ILE A 200 9.73 5.00 -2.73
C ILE A 200 10.79 5.63 -3.64
N PHE A 201 11.63 4.81 -4.25
CA PHE A 201 12.70 5.26 -5.15
C PHE A 201 12.43 4.80 -6.57
N GLN A 202 12.52 5.73 -7.52
CA GLN A 202 12.65 5.40 -8.94
C GLN A 202 14.13 5.16 -9.26
N LEU A 203 14.44 3.94 -9.69
CA LEU A 203 15.80 3.48 -9.99
C LEU A 203 15.90 3.07 -11.47
N GLU A 204 17.12 3.04 -11.96
CA GLU A 204 17.43 2.66 -13.34
C GLU A 204 18.74 1.87 -13.36
N ASP A 205 18.79 0.80 -14.16
CA ASP A 205 20.01 0.02 -14.35
C ASP A 205 20.83 0.48 -15.57
N ALA A 206 21.96 -0.19 -15.82
CA ALA A 206 22.82 0.14 -16.95
C ALA A 206 22.15 -0.06 -18.33
N GLN A 207 21.09 -0.88 -18.40
CA GLN A 207 20.29 -1.12 -19.61
C GLN A 207 19.09 -0.18 -19.74
N LYS A 208 18.98 0.83 -18.86
CA LYS A 208 17.84 1.76 -18.83
C LYS A 208 16.50 1.11 -18.47
N ARG A 209 16.53 -0.05 -17.80
CA ARG A 209 15.33 -0.67 -17.23
C ARG A 209 14.93 0.10 -15.96
N LYS A 210 13.63 0.39 -15.83
CA LYS A 210 13.08 1.17 -14.71
C LYS A 210 12.64 0.25 -13.56
N TYR A 211 12.92 0.66 -12.32
CA TYR A 211 12.49 -0.03 -11.12
C TYR A 211 11.88 0.93 -10.11
N TYR A 212 10.98 0.39 -9.28
CA TYR A 212 10.50 1.05 -8.07
C TYR A 212 10.92 0.24 -6.85
N LEU A 213 11.65 0.87 -5.95
CA LEU A 213 12.03 0.30 -4.65
C LEU A 213 11.15 0.94 -3.56
N CYS A 214 10.30 0.14 -2.94
CA CYS A 214 9.56 0.52 -1.75
C CYS A 214 10.38 0.10 -0.52
N SER A 215 10.67 1.04 0.38
CA SER A 215 11.56 0.82 1.51
C SER A 215 10.92 1.27 2.82
N ASP A 216 10.92 0.36 3.78
CA ASP A 216 10.89 0.62 5.21
C ASP A 216 12.23 0.16 5.79
N ASN A 217 12.97 1.06 6.40
CA ASN A 217 14.33 0.80 6.88
C ASN A 217 14.65 1.62 8.14
N ASN A 218 13.61 1.93 8.93
CA ASN A 218 13.73 2.80 10.10
C ASN A 218 14.52 2.12 11.22
N THR A 219 14.24 0.84 11.45
CA THR A 219 14.90 -0.01 12.45
C THR A 219 15.09 -1.41 11.90
N SER A 220 15.77 -2.28 12.65
CA SER A 220 15.91 -3.68 12.29
C SER A 220 14.60 -4.47 12.35
N LEU A 221 13.65 -4.03 13.17
CA LEU A 221 12.30 -4.58 13.25
C LEU A 221 11.42 -4.07 12.09
N GLU A 222 11.70 -2.87 11.62
CA GLU A 222 11.02 -2.18 10.51
C GLU A 222 11.93 -2.15 9.28
N PHE A 223 12.38 -3.33 8.85
CA PHE A 223 13.21 -3.50 7.66
C PHE A 223 12.45 -4.31 6.62
N ASN A 224 11.76 -3.64 5.70
CA ASN A 224 11.00 -4.28 4.64
C ASN A 224 11.31 -3.61 3.30
N GLN A 225 11.75 -4.40 2.33
CA GLN A 225 12.19 -3.92 1.03
C GLN A 225 11.45 -4.68 -0.07
N TRP A 226 10.90 -3.95 -1.04
CA TRP A 226 10.27 -4.55 -2.22
C TRP A 226 10.77 -3.86 -3.49
N LEU A 227 11.26 -4.66 -4.43
CA LEU A 227 11.72 -4.18 -5.73
C LEU A 227 10.74 -4.62 -6.82
N TYR A 228 10.22 -3.65 -7.54
CA TYR A 228 9.36 -3.84 -8.69
C TYR A 228 10.10 -3.44 -9.97
N TRP A 229 10.10 -4.32 -10.97
CA TRP A 229 10.62 -4.04 -12.31
C TRP A 229 9.48 -3.65 -13.24
N VAL A 230 9.59 -2.48 -13.86
CA VAL A 230 8.67 -1.99 -14.88
C VAL A 230 9.12 -2.48 -16.25
N LYS A 231 8.47 -3.52 -16.77
CA LYS A 231 8.69 -4.01 -18.15
C LYS A 231 7.89 -3.21 -19.18
N GLY A 232 6.73 -2.70 -18.78
CA GLY A 232 5.84 -1.88 -19.59
C GLY A 232 4.64 -1.38 -18.76
N GLU A 233 3.72 -0.69 -19.41
CA GLU A 233 2.52 -0.13 -18.75
C GLU A 233 1.60 -1.22 -18.15
N ASP A 234 1.62 -2.43 -18.71
CA ASP A 234 0.79 -3.55 -18.28
C ASP A 234 1.60 -4.70 -17.64
N ASP A 235 2.92 -4.53 -17.46
CA ASP A 235 3.79 -5.58 -16.91
C ASP A 235 4.76 -4.96 -15.90
N ILE A 236 4.37 -5.00 -14.62
CA ILE A 236 5.18 -4.53 -13.49
C ILE A 236 5.25 -5.64 -12.47
N ARG A 237 6.44 -6.20 -12.28
CA ARG A 237 6.64 -7.41 -11.47
C ARG A 237 7.45 -7.12 -10.23
N ARG A 238 7.01 -7.66 -9.09
CA ARG A 238 7.89 -7.79 -7.93
C ARG A 238 8.99 -8.80 -8.26
N VAL A 239 10.23 -8.34 -8.36
CA VAL A 239 11.40 -9.17 -8.74
C VAL A 239 12.28 -9.53 -7.55
N ALA A 240 12.19 -8.79 -6.44
CA ALA A 240 12.89 -9.13 -5.21
C ALA A 240 12.16 -8.54 -3.99
N GLU A 241 12.33 -9.16 -2.83
CA GLU A 241 11.98 -8.60 -1.53
C GLU A 241 13.00 -8.99 -0.47
N CYS A 242 13.15 -8.17 0.56
CA CYS A 242 14.02 -8.46 1.71
C CYS A 242 13.40 -7.88 2.99
N HIS A 243 13.06 -8.77 3.93
CA HIS A 243 12.44 -8.41 5.21
C HIS A 243 13.33 -8.70 6.41
N LYS A 244 14.60 -9.03 6.14
CA LYS A 244 15.60 -9.33 7.17
C LYS A 244 16.66 -8.25 7.14
N ALA A 245 16.73 -7.46 8.20
CA ALA A 245 17.74 -6.44 8.33
C ALA A 245 19.15 -7.07 8.41
N PRO A 246 20.17 -6.47 7.78
CA PRO A 246 21.56 -6.82 8.03
C PRO A 246 21.94 -6.27 9.42
N MET A 247 22.33 -7.12 10.37
CA MET A 247 22.57 -6.71 11.77
C MET A 247 23.97 -7.09 12.26
N GLU A 248 24.66 -6.14 12.89
CA GLU A 248 25.82 -6.39 13.76
C GLU A 248 25.51 -6.10 15.24
N GLY A 249 24.45 -5.32 15.56
CA GLY A 249 24.00 -5.07 16.94
C GLY A 249 22.59 -4.46 17.07
N ASP A 250 22.16 -4.21 18.31
CA ASP A 250 20.85 -3.60 18.62
C ASP A 250 20.86 -2.07 18.39
N GLY A 251 19.76 -1.54 17.83
CA GLY A 251 19.52 -0.09 17.74
C GLY A 251 20.11 0.62 16.52
N GLU A 252 20.51 -0.12 15.47
CA GLU A 252 21.07 0.46 14.26
C GLU A 252 19.97 0.97 13.31
N SER A 253 20.13 2.21 12.82
CA SER A 253 19.34 2.74 11.71
C SER A 253 20.04 2.46 10.38
N TYR A 254 19.27 2.46 9.30
CA TYR A 254 19.77 2.18 7.96
C TYR A 254 19.64 3.39 7.06
N TYR A 255 20.64 3.61 6.21
CA TYR A 255 20.61 4.60 5.15
C TYR A 255 20.79 3.93 3.79
N PHE A 256 19.88 4.18 2.86
CA PHE A 256 20.00 3.72 1.47
C PHE A 256 20.62 4.80 0.59
N ASP A 257 21.81 4.53 0.04
CA ASP A 257 22.45 5.35 -0.98
C ASP A 257 21.93 4.91 -2.36
N LYS A 258 20.92 5.61 -2.88
CA LYS A 258 20.31 5.31 -4.18
C LYS A 258 21.28 5.39 -5.36
N ASN A 259 22.37 6.15 -5.26
CA ASN A 259 23.31 6.31 -6.38
C ASN A 259 24.27 5.13 -6.47
N ARG A 260 24.56 4.50 -5.32
CA ARG A 260 25.42 3.33 -5.22
C ARG A 260 24.65 2.02 -5.05
N LEU A 261 23.34 2.11 -4.82
CA LEU A 261 22.43 1.00 -4.58
C LEU A 261 22.86 0.14 -3.38
N ILE A 262 23.22 0.78 -2.27
CA ILE A 262 23.69 0.10 -1.06
C ILE A 262 23.01 0.63 0.19
N TRP A 263 22.86 -0.24 1.19
CA TRP A 263 22.52 0.13 2.55
C TRP A 263 23.79 0.26 3.37
N LYS A 264 23.76 1.20 4.30
CA LYS A 264 24.80 1.43 5.30
C LYS A 264 24.16 1.57 6.68
N TYR A 265 24.93 1.24 7.70
CA TYR A 265 24.58 1.69 9.05
C TYR A 265 24.63 3.20 9.10
N ALA A 266 23.67 3.77 9.82
CA ALA A 266 23.55 5.20 9.99
C ALA A 266 23.17 5.57 11.42
N LYS A 267 23.52 6.79 11.79
CA LYS A 267 23.06 7.42 13.04
C LYS A 267 22.50 8.79 12.74
N TRP A 268 21.53 9.23 13.54
CA TRP A 268 21.04 10.59 13.48
C TRP A 268 22.13 11.56 13.97
N ASP A 269 22.44 12.56 13.16
CA ASP A 269 23.32 13.67 13.54
C ASP A 269 22.45 14.87 13.92
N GLU A 270 22.38 15.17 15.22
CA GLU A 270 21.58 16.28 15.75
C GLU A 270 22.03 17.65 15.24
N THR A 271 23.31 17.80 14.93
CA THR A 271 23.86 19.08 14.45
C THR A 271 23.43 19.34 13.01
N LYS A 272 23.43 18.29 12.19
CA LYS A 272 23.05 18.37 10.76
C LYS A 272 21.58 18.07 10.51
N GLN A 273 20.84 17.64 11.53
CA GLN A 273 19.45 17.18 11.45
C GLN A 273 19.22 16.18 10.31
N GLN A 274 20.11 15.20 10.19
CA GLN A 274 20.00 14.15 9.16
C GLN A 274 20.69 12.85 9.60
N LEU A 275 20.30 11.73 8.97
CA LEU A 275 21.02 10.47 9.10
C LEU A 275 22.37 10.57 8.38
N ILE A 276 23.44 10.17 9.06
CA ILE A 276 24.79 10.05 8.49
C ILE A 276 25.27 8.61 8.57
N SER A 277 25.94 8.16 7.50
CA SER A 277 26.56 6.85 7.43
C SER A 277 27.62 6.68 8.52
N THR A 278 27.60 5.54 9.21
CA THR A 278 28.60 5.14 10.21
C THR A 278 29.47 3.97 9.74
N SER A 279 29.02 3.20 8.74
CA SER A 279 29.80 2.09 8.18
C SER A 279 30.65 2.51 6.98
N ASP A 280 31.91 2.05 6.96
CA ASP A 280 32.81 2.24 5.82
C ASP A 280 32.38 1.37 4.63
N LYS A 281 31.99 0.13 4.91
CA LYS A 281 31.51 -0.86 3.93
C LYS A 281 29.98 -0.88 3.85
N PRO A 282 29.41 -1.27 2.69
CA PRO A 282 27.98 -1.55 2.58
C PRO A 282 27.61 -2.76 3.46
N VAL A 283 26.42 -2.71 4.06
CA VAL A 283 25.86 -3.80 4.87
C VAL A 283 24.90 -4.68 4.05
N MET A 284 24.40 -4.13 2.94
CA MET A 284 23.63 -4.82 1.92
C MET A 284 23.74 -4.04 0.61
N THR A 285 23.66 -4.72 -0.51
CA THR A 285 23.69 -4.17 -1.87
C THR A 285 22.44 -4.57 -2.63
N LEU A 286 21.91 -3.67 -3.45
CA LEU A 286 20.84 -3.97 -4.41
C LEU A 286 21.46 -4.14 -5.79
N ARG A 287 21.30 -5.33 -6.35
CA ARG A 287 21.63 -5.59 -7.75
C ARG A 287 20.38 -5.42 -8.60
N LEU A 288 20.46 -4.58 -9.62
CA LEU A 288 19.42 -4.43 -10.64
C LEU A 288 19.81 -5.23 -11.88
N ASP A 289 19.07 -6.30 -12.18
CA ASP A 289 19.25 -7.11 -13.38
C ASP A 289 17.95 -7.77 -13.88
N GLY A 290 16.89 -6.97 -14.01
CA GLY A 290 15.57 -7.45 -14.44
C GLY A 290 15.01 -8.49 -13.49
N GLU A 291 14.67 -9.68 -13.99
CA GLU A 291 14.23 -10.83 -13.20
C GLU A 291 15.30 -11.37 -12.25
N ARG A 292 16.59 -11.09 -12.50
CA ARG A 292 17.71 -11.52 -11.64
C ARG A 292 18.11 -10.46 -10.62
N SER A 293 17.32 -9.40 -10.49
CA SER A 293 17.54 -8.39 -9.46
C SER A 293 17.43 -9.02 -8.07
N GLY A 294 18.15 -8.48 -7.09
CA GLY A 294 18.18 -9.06 -5.75
C GLY A 294 18.90 -8.19 -4.73
N PHE A 295 18.69 -8.54 -3.47
CA PHE A 295 19.38 -7.98 -2.32
C PHE A 295 20.51 -8.94 -1.91
N GLU A 296 21.74 -8.42 -1.78
CA GLU A 296 22.98 -9.16 -1.53
C GLU A 296 23.71 -8.66 -0.28
#